data_AF-A0A9W9QNJ6-F1
#
_entry.id   AF-A0A9W9QNJ6-F1
#
_cell.length_a   1.000
_cell.length_b   1.000
_cell.length_c   1.000
_cell.angle_alpha   90.00
_cell.angle_beta   90.00
_cell.angle_gamma   90.00
#
_symmetry.space_group_name_H-M   'P 1'
#
loop_
_entity.id
_entity.type
_entity.pdbx_description
1 polymer ?
#
loop_
_entity_poly.entity_id
_entity_poly.type
_entity_poly.pdbx_seq_one_letter_code
_entity_poly.pdbx_strand_id
1 'polypeptide(L)'
;MTRPPGVELFEQGLLLFKPCYEEPTVGQIEALNLISFYCYSLNRRKTAYAYAGLALRLGTLLKISSPPTGEPIDYVEHEHNKRVWWTAICMDLMTCTELSLAPAYRFEDISLQLPDDSKLGAGSDEFNDALYLTSQCYILLLRPLLLMQLESLVRQQLPPTLDSELAAVNNECLRAAADNLRIQHALYKCHRIGKWD
;
A
#
# COMPACT_ATOMS: atom_id res chain seq x y z
N MET A 1 -21.11 -1.07 23.90
CA MET A 1 -20.07 -1.26 22.87
C MET A 1 -18.72 -1.31 23.56
N THR A 2 -17.95 -2.37 23.35
CA THR A 2 -16.57 -2.49 23.85
C THR A 2 -15.65 -1.58 23.04
N ARG A 3 -14.73 -0.88 23.70
CA ARG A 3 -13.73 -0.05 23.01
C ARG A 3 -12.82 -0.94 22.16
N PRO A 4 -12.37 -0.46 20.98
CA PRO A 4 -11.43 -1.22 20.17
C PRO A 4 -10.08 -1.37 20.90
N PRO A 5 -9.36 -2.48 20.70
CA PRO A 5 -8.04 -2.70 21.31
C PRO A 5 -7.06 -1.57 20.97
N GLY A 6 -6.30 -1.12 21.96
CA GLY A 6 -5.24 -0.12 21.75
C GLY A 6 -5.72 1.33 21.57
N VAL A 7 -7.02 1.61 21.68
CA VAL A 7 -7.55 2.97 21.46
C VAL A 7 -6.99 4.02 22.40
N GLU A 8 -6.68 3.65 23.64
CA GLU A 8 -6.14 4.58 24.64
C GLU A 8 -4.72 5.03 24.27
N LEU A 9 -3.89 4.08 23.79
CA LEU A 9 -2.54 4.38 23.28
C LEU A 9 -2.62 5.22 22.00
N PHE A 10 -3.59 4.93 21.13
CA PHE A 10 -3.82 5.70 19.91
C PHE A 10 -4.25 7.15 20.22
N GLU A 11 -5.18 7.34 21.16
CA GLU A 11 -5.62 8.67 21.61
C GLU A 11 -4.47 9.44 22.25
N GLN A 12 -3.66 8.79 23.10
CA GLN A 12 -2.47 9.40 23.67
C GLN A 12 -1.44 9.78 22.59
N GLY A 13 -1.20 8.90 21.62
CA GLY A 13 -0.33 9.17 20.48
C GLY A 13 -0.80 10.38 19.68
N LEU A 14 -2.10 10.49 19.41
CA LEU A 14 -2.69 11.66 18.74
C LEU A 14 -2.54 12.96 19.55
N LEU A 15 -2.63 12.91 20.88
CA LEU A 15 -2.42 14.09 21.73
C LEU A 15 -0.97 14.57 21.71
N LEU A 16 -0.01 13.65 21.60
CA LEU A 16 1.42 13.95 21.54
C LEU A 16 1.88 14.33 20.13
N PHE A 17 1.17 13.86 19.09
CA PHE A 17 1.49 14.13 17.70
C PHE A 17 1.25 15.61 17.36
N LYS A 18 2.34 16.38 17.35
CA LYS A 18 2.36 17.78 16.92
C LYS A 18 3.04 17.88 15.55
N PRO A 19 2.28 18.01 14.45
CA PRO A 19 2.89 18.11 13.12
C PRO A 19 3.67 19.43 13.00
N CYS A 20 4.93 19.33 12.57
CA CYS A 20 5.79 20.44 12.18
C CYS A 20 5.82 20.47 10.66
N TYR A 21 5.26 21.52 10.06
CA TYR A 21 5.16 21.62 8.60
C TYR A 21 6.36 22.33 7.97
N GLU A 22 7.04 23.19 8.73
CA GLU A 22 8.22 23.93 8.27
C GLU A 22 9.48 23.05 8.23
N GLU A 23 9.61 22.16 9.22
CA GLU A 23 10.71 21.20 9.35
C GLU A 23 10.12 19.79 9.54
N PRO A 24 9.57 19.19 8.48
CA PRO A 24 9.05 17.84 8.56
C PRO A 24 10.17 16.82 8.77
N THR A 25 9.85 15.72 9.42
CA THR A 25 10.79 14.62 9.71
C THR A 25 10.26 13.29 9.22
N VAL A 26 11.15 12.33 8.97
CA VAL A 26 10.74 10.95 8.61
C VAL A 26 9.85 10.34 9.69
N GLY A 27 10.20 10.53 10.97
CA GLY A 27 9.40 10.05 12.10
C GLY A 27 7.96 10.57 12.14
N GLN A 28 7.72 11.79 11.64
CA GLN A 28 6.34 12.30 11.49
C GLN A 28 5.57 11.55 10.41
N ILE A 29 6.23 11.18 9.31
CA ILE A 29 5.61 10.40 8.23
C ILE A 29 5.28 9.00 8.73
N GLU A 30 6.17 8.38 9.50
CA GLU A 30 5.92 7.08 10.14
C GLU A 30 4.71 7.12 11.07
N ALA A 31 4.65 8.13 11.95
CA ALA A 31 3.52 8.32 12.85
C ALA A 31 2.20 8.52 12.07
N LEU A 32 2.21 9.29 10.99
CA LEU A 32 1.04 9.49 10.12
C LEU A 32 0.60 8.19 9.44
N ASN A 33 1.54 7.36 8.97
CA ASN A 33 1.24 6.05 8.40
C ASN A 33 0.58 5.13 9.42
N LEU A 34 1.12 5.07 10.65
CA LEU A 34 0.52 4.30 11.75
C LEU A 34 -0.89 4.80 12.11
N ILE A 35 -1.06 6.12 12.19
CA ILE A 35 -2.37 6.73 12.45
C ILE A 35 -3.38 6.38 11.36
N SER A 36 -2.96 6.49 10.10
CA SER A 36 -3.77 6.16 8.94
C SER A 36 -4.18 4.69 8.98
N PHE A 37 -3.24 3.78 9.25
CA PHE A 37 -3.49 2.33 9.32
C PHE A 37 -4.47 1.97 10.44
N TYR A 38 -4.32 2.56 11.64
CA TYR A 38 -5.24 2.33 12.73
C TYR A 38 -6.66 2.84 12.40
N CYS A 39 -6.77 4.04 11.85
CA CYS A 39 -8.05 4.59 11.38
C CYS A 39 -8.69 3.74 10.28
N TYR A 40 -7.88 3.22 9.35
CA TYR A 40 -8.34 2.30 8.30
C TYR A 40 -8.94 1.03 8.90
N SER A 41 -8.24 0.43 9.87
CA SER A 41 -8.66 -0.79 10.58
C SER A 41 -9.95 -0.60 11.38
N LEU A 42 -10.21 0.62 11.88
CA LEU A 42 -11.47 0.99 12.54
C LEU A 42 -12.58 1.43 11.57
N ASN A 43 -12.41 1.20 10.26
CA ASN A 43 -13.33 1.60 9.21
C ASN A 43 -13.57 3.13 9.11
N ARG A 44 -12.66 3.96 9.66
CA ARG A 44 -12.70 5.43 9.56
C ARG A 44 -12.02 5.90 8.27
N ARG A 45 -12.54 5.45 7.12
CA ARG A 45 -11.85 5.55 5.82
C ARG A 45 -11.49 6.97 5.41
N LYS A 46 -12.38 7.95 5.64
CA LYS A 46 -12.11 9.38 5.34
C LYS A 46 -10.98 9.95 6.19
N THR A 47 -10.90 9.56 7.46
CA THR A 47 -9.81 9.97 8.37
C THR A 47 -8.50 9.32 7.95
N ALA A 48 -8.52 8.02 7.64
CA ALA A 48 -7.35 7.30 7.14
C ALA A 48 -6.80 7.95 5.85
N TYR A 49 -7.69 8.26 4.90
CA TYR A 49 -7.36 8.97 3.66
C TYR A 49 -6.66 10.31 3.91
N ALA A 50 -7.20 11.13 4.83
CA ALA A 50 -6.60 12.43 5.14
C ALA A 50 -5.16 12.29 5.69
N TYR A 51 -4.95 11.36 6.63
CA TYR A 51 -3.61 11.12 7.19
C TYR A 51 -2.64 10.48 6.19
N ALA A 52 -3.11 9.54 5.36
CA ALA A 52 -2.30 8.94 4.29
C ALA A 52 -1.84 10.00 3.29
N GLY A 53 -2.75 10.85 2.83
CA GLY A 53 -2.43 11.95 1.94
C GLY A 53 -1.48 12.97 2.55
N LEU A 54 -1.52 13.20 3.87
CA LEU A 54 -0.55 14.07 4.54
C LEU A 54 0.83 13.43 4.62
N ALA A 55 0.91 12.15 5.01
CA ALA A 55 2.17 11.39 5.05
C ALA A 55 2.87 11.44 3.70
N LEU A 56 2.12 11.20 2.63
CA LEU A 56 2.63 11.21 1.26
C LEU A 56 3.17 12.60 0.86
N ARG A 57 2.43 13.68 1.12
CA ARG A 57 2.90 15.04 0.81
C ARG A 57 4.16 15.43 1.56
N LEU A 58 4.28 15.06 2.84
CA LEU A 58 5.49 15.31 3.62
C LEU A 58 6.67 14.47 3.12
N GLY A 59 6.45 13.22 2.74
CA GLY A 59 7.47 12.37 2.12
C GLY A 59 7.98 12.92 0.79
N THR A 60 7.07 13.45 -0.06
CA THR A 60 7.44 14.14 -1.30
C THR A 60 8.29 15.38 -1.01
N LEU A 61 7.90 16.18 -0.02
CA LEU A 61 8.61 17.41 0.37
C LEU A 61 10.05 17.11 0.83
N LEU A 62 10.22 16.04 1.61
CA LEU A 62 11.52 15.58 2.10
C LEU A 62 12.34 14.79 1.07
N LYS A 63 11.75 14.41 -0.07
CA LYS A 63 12.36 13.55 -1.09
C LYS A 63 12.94 12.25 -0.51
N ILE A 64 12.27 11.68 0.50
CA ILE A 64 12.78 10.52 1.26
C ILE A 64 13.11 9.30 0.38
N SER A 65 12.46 9.18 -0.77
CA SER A 65 12.69 8.09 -1.70
C SER A 65 13.96 8.24 -2.54
N SER A 66 14.51 9.46 -2.65
CA SER A 66 15.67 9.73 -3.50
C SER A 66 16.98 9.38 -2.79
N PRO A 67 17.96 8.79 -3.48
CA PRO A 67 19.29 8.58 -2.89
C PRO A 67 19.97 9.94 -2.63
N PRO A 68 20.81 10.05 -1.59
CA PRO A 68 21.59 11.26 -1.33
C PRO A 68 22.52 11.56 -2.51
N THR A 69 22.65 12.85 -2.86
CA THR A 69 23.48 13.29 -3.99
C THR A 69 24.86 13.70 -3.47
N GLY A 70 25.91 12.99 -3.88
CA GLY A 70 27.30 13.39 -3.62
C GLY A 70 27.90 12.90 -2.30
N GLU A 71 27.16 12.13 -1.50
CA GLU A 71 27.63 11.51 -0.26
C GLU A 71 27.57 9.97 -0.37
N PRO A 72 28.41 9.24 0.40
CA PRO A 72 28.29 7.79 0.50
C PRO A 72 26.90 7.41 1.02
N ILE A 73 26.24 6.48 0.34
CA ILE A 73 24.89 6.05 0.67
C ILE A 73 24.95 5.15 1.92
N ASP A 74 24.30 5.57 3.01
CA ASP A 74 23.91 4.66 4.07
C ASP A 74 22.76 3.80 3.56
N TYR A 75 23.03 2.52 3.30
CA TYR A 75 22.04 1.59 2.76
C TYR A 75 20.90 1.31 3.74
N VAL A 76 21.16 1.33 5.05
CA VAL A 76 20.13 1.06 6.07
C VAL A 76 19.16 2.24 6.13
N GLU A 77 19.68 3.47 6.23
CA GLU A 77 18.85 4.67 6.22
C GLU A 77 18.08 4.84 4.90
N HIS A 78 18.74 4.58 3.77
CA HIS A 78 18.08 4.65 2.47
C HIS A 78 16.95 3.62 2.34
N GLU A 79 17.17 2.40 2.81
CA GLU A 79 16.14 1.36 2.81
C GLU A 79 14.98 1.70 3.76
N HIS A 80 15.28 2.23 4.94
CA HIS A 80 14.28 2.72 5.88
C HIS A 80 13.37 3.77 5.21
N ASN A 81 13.96 4.82 4.64
CA ASN A 81 13.23 5.88 3.98
C ASN A 81 12.39 5.38 2.79
N LYS A 82 12.95 4.45 2.00
CA LYS A 82 12.23 3.78 0.90
C LYS A 82 11.03 2.99 1.39
N ARG A 83 11.13 2.26 2.51
CA ARG A 83 10.02 1.49 3.10
C ARG A 83 8.93 2.38 3.69
N VAL A 84 9.32 3.47 4.35
CA VAL A 84 8.37 4.48 4.86
C VAL A 84 7.60 5.11 3.70
N TRP A 85 8.29 5.42 2.59
CA TRP A 85 7.68 5.93 1.38
C TRP A 85 6.68 4.95 0.73
N TRP A 86 7.10 3.71 0.51
CA TRP A 86 6.22 2.67 -0.05
C TRP A 86 5.01 2.38 0.84
N THR A 87 5.18 2.47 2.17
CA THR A 87 4.06 2.36 3.12
C THR A 87 3.06 3.50 2.92
N ALA A 88 3.53 4.74 2.76
CA ALA A 88 2.65 5.89 2.50
C ALA A 88 1.88 5.74 1.17
N ILE A 89 2.55 5.30 0.10
CA ILE A 89 1.91 4.99 -1.18
C ILE A 89 0.84 3.90 -1.00
N CYS A 90 1.16 2.80 -0.31
CA CYS A 90 0.21 1.73 -0.08
C CYS A 90 -1.04 2.22 0.67
N MET A 91 -0.87 3.05 1.70
CA MET A 91 -1.98 3.63 2.45
C MET A 91 -2.85 4.55 1.58
N ASP A 92 -2.24 5.37 0.71
CA ASP A 92 -2.97 6.19 -0.26
C ASP A 92 -3.77 5.34 -1.25
N LEU A 93 -3.14 4.33 -1.86
CA LEU A 93 -3.81 3.40 -2.80
C LEU A 93 -4.99 2.67 -2.14
N MET A 94 -4.80 2.15 -0.92
CA MET A 94 -5.85 1.46 -0.18
C MET A 94 -7.02 2.38 0.13
N THR A 95 -6.75 3.58 0.65
CA THR A 95 -7.81 4.53 1.04
C THR A 95 -8.52 5.15 -0.15
N CYS A 96 -7.80 5.50 -1.21
CA CYS A 96 -8.37 6.00 -2.46
C CYS A 96 -9.29 4.96 -3.11
N THR A 97 -8.86 3.70 -3.20
CA THR A 97 -9.68 2.65 -3.81
C THR A 97 -11.02 2.49 -3.08
N GLU A 98 -10.98 2.46 -1.75
CA GLU A 98 -12.18 2.29 -0.92
C GLU A 98 -13.15 3.49 -1.01
N LEU A 99 -12.62 4.68 -1.32
CA LEU A 99 -13.41 5.90 -1.49
C LEU A 99 -13.76 6.19 -2.96
N SER A 100 -13.37 5.31 -3.90
CA SER A 100 -13.50 5.54 -5.34
C SER A 100 -12.86 6.87 -5.80
N LEU A 101 -11.71 7.20 -5.21
CA LEU A 101 -10.91 8.38 -5.55
C LEU A 101 -9.68 7.97 -6.38
N ALA A 102 -9.14 8.92 -7.13
CA ALA A 102 -7.88 8.73 -7.83
C ALA A 102 -6.72 8.83 -6.82
N PRO A 103 -5.77 7.87 -6.80
CA PRO A 103 -4.57 7.95 -5.98
C PRO A 103 -3.62 9.06 -6.48
N ALA A 104 -2.75 9.52 -5.59
CA ALA A 104 -1.82 10.59 -5.88
C ALA A 104 -0.70 10.18 -6.87
N TYR A 105 -0.31 8.91 -6.84
CA TYR A 105 0.64 8.33 -7.78
C TYR A 105 -0.01 7.19 -8.55
N ARG A 106 0.19 7.18 -9.87
CA ARG A 106 -0.13 6.03 -10.69
C ARG A 106 1.06 5.09 -10.76
N PHE A 107 0.81 3.83 -11.11
CA PHE A 107 1.86 2.83 -11.27
C PHE A 107 2.97 3.30 -12.22
N GLU A 108 2.58 3.95 -13.33
CA GLU A 108 3.53 4.38 -14.36
C GLU A 108 4.40 5.56 -13.91
N ASP A 109 3.95 6.33 -12.91
CA ASP A 109 4.64 7.51 -12.40
C ASP A 109 5.66 7.17 -11.31
N ILE A 110 5.65 5.94 -10.78
CA ILE A 110 6.54 5.50 -9.71
C ILE A 110 7.81 4.90 -10.35
N SER A 111 8.83 5.73 -10.54
CA SER A 111 10.15 5.32 -11.02
C SER A 111 11.04 4.69 -9.94
N LEU A 112 10.45 4.29 -8.81
CA LEU A 112 11.20 3.90 -7.61
C LEU A 112 11.44 2.39 -7.54
N GLN A 113 12.66 2.02 -7.12
CA GLN A 113 12.96 0.63 -6.79
C GLN A 113 12.11 0.16 -5.60
N LEU A 114 11.72 -1.11 -5.63
CA LEU A 114 11.00 -1.75 -4.52
C LEU A 114 11.93 -1.97 -3.32
N PRO A 115 11.37 -2.22 -2.12
CA PRO A 115 12.15 -2.66 -0.96
C PRO A 115 13.02 -3.88 -1.29
N ASP A 116 14.25 -3.89 -0.79
CA ASP A 116 15.25 -4.92 -1.07
C ASP A 116 16.22 -5.10 0.12
N ASP A 117 16.39 -6.34 0.57
CA ASP A 117 17.25 -6.68 1.70
C ASP A 117 18.72 -6.94 1.29
N SER A 118 19.00 -7.05 -0.02
CA SER A 118 20.28 -7.56 -0.54
C SER A 118 21.53 -6.76 -0.11
N LYS A 119 21.38 -5.47 0.21
CA LYS A 119 22.48 -4.56 0.55
C LYS A 119 22.59 -4.24 2.04
N LEU A 120 21.74 -4.82 2.88
CA LEU A 120 21.62 -4.43 4.30
C LEU A 120 22.68 -5.05 5.21
N GLY A 121 23.25 -6.21 4.83
CA GLY A 121 24.20 -6.92 5.69
C GLY A 121 23.60 -7.18 7.08
N ALA A 122 24.29 -6.75 8.14
CA ALA A 122 23.80 -6.89 9.52
C ALA A 122 22.58 -6.02 9.87
N GLY A 123 22.26 -5.00 9.07
CA GLY A 123 21.11 -4.13 9.28
C GLY A 123 19.77 -4.74 8.85
N SER A 124 19.75 -5.97 8.30
CA SER A 124 18.47 -6.60 7.90
C SER A 124 17.55 -6.88 9.10
N ASP A 125 18.11 -7.12 10.28
CA ASP A 125 17.36 -7.44 11.50
C ASP A 125 16.50 -6.25 12.00
N GLU A 126 16.76 -5.04 11.51
CA GLU A 126 15.96 -3.84 11.80
C GLU A 126 14.65 -3.80 11.02
N PHE A 127 14.51 -4.62 9.98
CA PHE A 127 13.36 -4.62 9.09
C PHE A 127 12.64 -5.96 9.05
N ASN A 128 11.34 -5.92 8.75
CA ASN A 128 10.64 -7.10 8.28
C ASN A 128 11.12 -7.47 6.86
N ASP A 129 10.98 -8.73 6.48
CA ASP A 129 11.31 -9.22 5.13
C ASP A 129 10.70 -8.31 4.04
N ALA A 130 11.55 -7.82 3.13
CA ALA A 130 11.19 -6.96 2.01
C ALA A 130 10.02 -7.52 1.17
N LEU A 131 9.93 -8.85 1.07
CA LEU A 131 8.95 -9.54 0.25
C LEU A 131 7.50 -9.19 0.65
N TYR A 132 7.23 -8.96 1.93
CA TYR A 132 5.87 -8.61 2.38
C TYR A 132 5.42 -7.26 1.81
N LEU A 133 6.25 -6.23 1.96
CA LEU A 133 5.91 -4.90 1.47
C LEU A 133 5.90 -4.87 -0.06
N THR A 134 6.87 -5.53 -0.69
CA THR A 134 6.92 -5.67 -2.15
C THR A 134 5.68 -6.35 -2.71
N SER A 135 5.23 -7.45 -2.08
CA SER A 135 4.00 -8.15 -2.48
C SER A 135 2.77 -7.26 -2.32
N GLN A 136 2.68 -6.51 -1.23
CA GLN A 136 1.60 -5.55 -0.99
C GLN A 136 1.58 -4.46 -2.07
N CYS A 137 2.75 -3.91 -2.43
CA CYS A 137 2.88 -2.94 -3.52
C CYS A 137 2.34 -3.52 -4.83
N TYR A 138 2.76 -4.73 -5.21
CA TYR A 138 2.26 -5.39 -6.43
C TYR A 138 0.73 -5.55 -6.42
N ILE A 139 0.15 -6.05 -5.32
CA ILE A 139 -1.31 -6.23 -5.21
C ILE A 139 -2.04 -4.90 -5.42
N LEU A 140 -1.59 -3.83 -4.77
CA LEU A 140 -2.25 -2.53 -4.82
C LEU A 140 -2.09 -1.85 -6.17
N LEU A 141 -0.92 -1.98 -6.81
CA LEU A 141 -0.63 -1.38 -8.11
C LEU A 141 -1.35 -2.12 -9.26
N LEU A 142 -1.54 -3.43 -9.15
CA LEU A 142 -2.30 -4.22 -10.13
C LEU A 142 -3.82 -3.99 -10.02
N ARG A 143 -4.32 -3.62 -8.85
CA ARG A 143 -5.75 -3.43 -8.58
C ARG A 143 -6.47 -2.51 -9.59
N PRO A 144 -6.00 -1.28 -9.89
CA PRO A 144 -6.66 -0.43 -10.88
C PRO A 144 -6.67 -1.06 -12.28
N LEU A 145 -5.62 -1.78 -12.68
CA LEU A 145 -5.57 -2.47 -13.98
C LEU A 145 -6.63 -3.56 -14.06
N LEU A 146 -6.74 -4.39 -13.03
CA LEU A 146 -7.76 -5.43 -12.93
C LEU A 146 -9.17 -4.84 -12.95
N LEU A 147 -9.39 -3.71 -12.26
CA LEU A 147 -10.68 -3.01 -12.26
C LEU A 147 -11.02 -2.47 -13.65
N MET A 148 -10.08 -1.84 -14.36
CA MET A 148 -10.28 -1.37 -15.73
C MET A 148 -10.61 -2.52 -16.69
N GLN A 149 -9.94 -3.66 -16.54
CA GLN A 149 -10.25 -4.83 -17.36
C GLN A 149 -11.63 -5.39 -17.06
N LEU A 150 -11.99 -5.57 -15.79
CA LEU A 150 -13.33 -6.02 -15.40
C LEU A 150 -14.40 -5.06 -15.94
N GLU A 151 -14.18 -3.75 -15.83
CA GLU A 151 -15.08 -2.75 -16.39
C GLU A 151 -15.20 -2.89 -17.91
N SER A 152 -14.09 -3.07 -18.64
CA SER A 152 -14.11 -3.28 -20.08
C SER A 152 -14.89 -4.54 -20.49
N LEU A 153 -14.73 -5.64 -19.73
CA LEU A 153 -15.44 -6.89 -19.95
C LEU A 153 -16.94 -6.74 -19.70
N VAL A 154 -17.32 -6.06 -18.62
CA VAL A 154 -18.72 -5.76 -18.29
C VAL A 154 -19.35 -4.86 -19.36
N ARG A 155 -18.60 -3.89 -19.88
CA ARG A 155 -19.07 -2.97 -20.93
C ARG A 155 -18.94 -3.52 -22.35
N GLN A 156 -18.43 -4.74 -22.54
CA GLN A 156 -18.14 -5.36 -23.84
C GLN A 156 -17.23 -4.49 -24.73
N GLN A 157 -16.28 -3.79 -24.13
CA GLN A 157 -15.29 -2.95 -24.81
C GLN A 157 -13.97 -3.69 -24.97
N LEU A 158 -13.18 -3.29 -25.97
CA LEU A 158 -11.83 -3.82 -26.13
C LEU A 158 -11.00 -3.41 -24.89
N PRO A 159 -10.36 -4.34 -24.18
CA PRO A 159 -9.54 -4.00 -23.03
C PRO A 159 -8.39 -3.07 -23.45
N PRO A 160 -7.94 -2.16 -22.57
CA PRO A 160 -6.77 -1.34 -22.82
C PRO A 160 -5.54 -2.22 -23.10
N THR A 161 -4.70 -1.80 -24.03
CA THR A 161 -3.44 -2.48 -24.35
C THR A 161 -2.48 -2.33 -23.16
N LEU A 162 -2.12 -3.44 -22.54
CA LEU A 162 -1.09 -3.51 -21.50
C LEU A 162 0.28 -3.79 -22.12
N ASP A 163 1.34 -3.34 -21.46
CA ASP A 163 2.69 -3.81 -21.74
C ASP A 163 2.81 -5.34 -21.50
N SER A 164 3.73 -5.99 -22.20
CA SER A 164 3.89 -7.45 -22.25
C SER A 164 4.13 -8.11 -20.90
N GLU A 165 4.96 -7.53 -20.03
CA GLU A 165 5.22 -8.02 -18.67
C GLU A 165 3.97 -7.88 -17.79
N LEU A 166 3.32 -6.72 -17.86
CA LEU A 166 2.12 -6.39 -17.11
C LEU A 166 0.94 -7.27 -17.55
N ALA A 167 0.86 -7.58 -18.85
CA ALA A 167 -0.08 -8.54 -19.41
C ALA A 167 0.15 -9.96 -18.88
N ALA A 168 1.41 -10.39 -18.74
CA ALA A 168 1.75 -11.71 -18.21
C ALA A 168 1.29 -11.86 -16.75
N VAL A 169 1.64 -10.91 -15.88
CA VAL A 169 1.22 -10.90 -14.47
C VAL A 169 -0.29 -10.84 -14.35
N ASN A 170 -0.94 -9.97 -15.13
CA ASN A 170 -2.39 -9.86 -15.15
C ASN A 170 -3.08 -11.18 -15.57
N ASN A 171 -2.55 -11.86 -16.60
CA ASN A 171 -3.06 -13.15 -17.04
C ASN A 171 -2.90 -14.24 -15.95
N GLU A 172 -1.80 -14.24 -15.21
CA GLU A 172 -1.63 -15.13 -14.06
C GLU A 172 -2.64 -14.83 -12.95
N CYS A 173 -2.82 -13.56 -12.59
CA CYS A 173 -3.83 -13.15 -11.60
C CYS A 173 -5.24 -13.59 -12.01
N LEU A 174 -5.61 -13.43 -13.29
CA LEU A 174 -6.90 -13.87 -13.80
C LEU A 174 -7.06 -15.40 -13.76
N ARG A 175 -6.02 -16.16 -14.12
CA ARG A 175 -6.04 -17.63 -13.99
C ARG A 175 -6.20 -18.07 -12.54
N ALA A 176 -5.42 -17.50 -11.63
CA ALA A 176 -5.50 -17.80 -10.21
C ALA A 176 -6.88 -17.45 -9.64
N ALA A 177 -7.45 -16.30 -10.01
CA ALA A 177 -8.80 -15.92 -9.61
C ALA A 177 -9.86 -16.90 -10.14
N ALA A 178 -9.75 -17.34 -11.40
CA ALA A 178 -10.66 -18.31 -11.99
C ALA A 178 -10.58 -19.68 -11.27
N ASP A 179 -9.37 -20.14 -10.95
CA ASP A 179 -9.16 -21.38 -10.21
C ASP A 179 -9.68 -21.28 -8.77
N ASN A 180 -9.46 -20.16 -8.08
CA ASN A 180 -10.02 -19.89 -6.77
C ASN A 180 -11.56 -19.92 -6.79
N LEU A 181 -12.20 -19.31 -7.80
CA LEU A 181 -13.65 -19.36 -8.00
C LEU A 181 -14.15 -20.79 -8.23
N ARG A 182 -13.45 -21.60 -9.02
CA ARG A 182 -13.78 -23.01 -9.24
C ARG A 182 -13.69 -23.81 -7.94
N ILE A 183 -12.64 -23.59 -7.15
CA ILE A 183 -12.45 -24.23 -5.85
C ILE A 183 -13.59 -23.82 -4.91
N GLN A 184 -13.88 -22.52 -4.78
CA GLN A 184 -14.97 -22.05 -3.92
C GLN A 184 -16.33 -22.61 -4.35
N HIS A 185 -16.61 -22.66 -5.65
CA HIS A 185 -17.84 -23.24 -6.17
C HIS A 185 -17.93 -24.76 -5.91
N ALA A 186 -16.83 -25.49 -6.05
CA ALA A 186 -16.77 -26.92 -5.71
C ALA A 186 -16.99 -27.15 -4.20
N LEU A 187 -16.35 -26.35 -3.35
CA LEU A 187 -16.51 -26.42 -1.90
C LEU A 187 -17.94 -26.03 -1.46
N TYR A 188 -18.55 -25.04 -2.11
CA TYR A 188 -19.96 -24.67 -1.92
C TYR A 188 -20.89 -25.84 -2.27
N LYS A 189 -20.70 -26.49 -3.43
CA LYS A 189 -21.47 -27.69 -3.81
C LYS A 189 -21.33 -28.82 -2.79
N CYS A 190 -20.14 -28.97 -2.21
CA CYS A 190 -19.86 -29.96 -1.17
C CYS A 190 -20.28 -29.52 0.24
N HIS A 191 -21.02 -28.41 0.41
CA HIS A 191 -21.50 -27.89 1.70
C HIS A 191 -20.39 -27.62 2.73
N ARG A 192 -19.15 -27.36 2.27
CA ARG A 192 -17.98 -27.08 3.11
C ARG A 192 -17.75 -25.58 3.37
N ILE A 193 -18.60 -24.72 2.81
CA ILE A 193 -18.60 -23.27 3.02
C ILE A 193 -20.05 -22.85 3.32
N GLY A 194 -20.26 -21.94 4.28
CA GLY A 194 -21.57 -21.43 4.64
C GLY A 194 -22.25 -20.68 3.49
N LYS A 195 -23.59 -20.70 3.45
CA LYS A 195 -24.36 -19.84 2.56
C LYS A 195 -24.13 -18.38 2.99
N TRP A 196 -23.75 -17.54 2.04
CA TRP A 196 -23.77 -16.10 2.24
C TRP A 196 -25.23 -15.67 2.09
N ASP A 197 -25.96 -15.61 3.20
CA ASP A 197 -27.31 -15.03 3.29
C ASP A 197 -27.23 -13.51 3.50
#